data_AF-A0A955JJM2-F1
#
_entry.id   AF-A0A955JJM2-F1
#
_cell.length_a   1.000
_cell.length_b   1.000
_cell.length_c   1.000
_cell.angle_alpha   90.00
_cell.angle_beta   90.00
_cell.angle_gamma   90.00
#
_symmetry.space_group_name_H-M   'P 1'
#
loop_
_entity.id
_entity.type
_entity.pdbx_description
1 polymer ?
#
loop_
_entity_poly.entity_id
_entity_poly.type
_entity_poly.pdbx_seq_one_letter_code
_entity_poly.pdbx_strand_id
1 'polypeptide(L)'
;MQHLVDHNDLAFIYEKGFRPKGFAPCPRSSDGHINPQVTRLYLGDNQFVSVFHVKPVYYETITGHWRPLSEVTVHHGNRKIILHPDALSKMSPRFMRWLQLRQRILGTELLFDSIGIQPRHMVFSTTSTFFPDPNAETTTVDGYSMYSSNSNWNTVHYATDGTSADDSSESLDSRTEYRFNGQWYICRVITLFDTSSLPDSDTISAASLTVEDTANSYQNMADTTNCFHAVVQTQATASNTAVGTADYDLVGDAIDNPTEAHDAGERLDTSGGVPGAGVDVTWDFNATGISWISKTGLTRLGIRSGEDITDTPGSQGTADRNRFMPYSADTAGTT
;
A
#
# COMPACT_ATOMS: atom_id res chain seq x y z
N MET A 1 32.69 -4.83 -6.83
CA MET A 1 32.78 -5.21 -5.40
C MET A 1 32.97 -6.72 -5.35
N GLN A 2 34.09 -7.21 -4.85
CA GLN A 2 34.49 -8.62 -4.99
C GLN A 2 33.70 -9.48 -3.99
N HIS A 3 33.05 -10.55 -4.45
CA HIS A 3 32.54 -11.58 -3.53
C HIS A 3 33.71 -12.11 -2.71
N LEU A 4 33.49 -12.43 -1.43
CA LEU A 4 34.48 -13.05 -0.57
C LEU A 4 34.05 -14.51 -0.32
N VAL A 5 35.02 -15.42 -0.43
CA VAL A 5 34.84 -16.85 -0.10
C VAL A 5 35.10 -17.03 1.38
N ASP A 6 34.41 -17.99 2.01
CA ASP A 6 34.73 -18.32 3.40
C ASP A 6 36.17 -18.87 3.49
N HIS A 7 36.95 -18.37 4.44
CA HIS A 7 38.36 -18.76 4.57
C HIS A 7 38.52 -20.25 4.90
N ASN A 8 37.55 -20.87 5.59
CA ASN A 8 37.63 -22.30 5.92
C ASN A 8 37.43 -23.18 4.68
N ASP A 9 36.65 -22.72 3.69
CA ASP A 9 36.44 -23.45 2.44
C ASP A 9 37.72 -23.52 1.61
N LEU A 10 38.41 -22.39 1.48
CA LEU A 10 39.69 -22.35 0.80
C LEU A 10 40.71 -23.24 1.51
N ALA A 11 40.80 -23.15 2.84
CA ALA A 11 41.72 -23.97 3.62
C ALA A 11 41.44 -25.48 3.42
N PHE A 12 40.18 -25.90 3.53
CA PHE A 12 39.77 -27.29 3.35
C PHE A 12 40.10 -27.82 1.95
N ILE A 13 39.82 -27.04 0.91
CA ILE A 13 40.02 -27.47 -0.48
C ILE A 13 41.51 -27.49 -0.84
N TYR A 14 42.31 -26.57 -0.29
CA TYR A 14 43.77 -26.63 -0.44
C TYR A 14 44.38 -27.85 0.23
N GLU A 15 43.88 -28.26 1.41
CA GLU A 15 44.26 -29.50 2.10
C GLU A 15 43.94 -30.75 1.25
N LYS A 16 42.80 -30.75 0.55
CA LYS A 16 42.44 -31.82 -0.40
C LYS A 16 43.20 -31.79 -1.73
N GLY A 17 44.19 -30.90 -1.86
CA GLY A 17 45.06 -30.82 -3.04
C GLY A 17 44.46 -30.07 -4.23
N PHE A 18 43.26 -29.52 -4.10
CA PHE A 18 42.63 -28.73 -5.16
C PHE A 18 43.14 -27.29 -5.16
N ARG A 19 43.06 -26.62 -6.32
CA ARG A 19 43.48 -25.21 -6.50
C ARG A 19 42.40 -24.46 -7.28
N PRO A 20 41.37 -23.93 -6.60
CA PRO A 20 40.26 -23.26 -7.28
C PRO A 20 40.70 -21.97 -7.96
N LYS A 21 40.16 -21.75 -9.17
CA LYS A 21 40.33 -20.55 -10.00
C LYS A 21 39.21 -19.52 -9.79
N GLY A 22 38.11 -19.93 -9.17
CA GLY A 22 36.97 -19.07 -8.85
C GLY A 22 36.03 -19.74 -7.85
N PHE A 23 35.03 -18.99 -7.39
CA PHE A 23 34.01 -19.51 -6.49
C PHE A 23 32.68 -18.79 -6.68
N ALA A 24 31.61 -19.42 -6.22
CA ALA A 24 30.30 -18.82 -6.07
C ALA A 24 29.63 -19.39 -4.81
N PRO A 25 29.00 -18.55 -3.96
CA PRO A 25 28.05 -19.07 -3.01
C PRO A 25 26.96 -19.82 -3.78
N CYS A 26 26.49 -20.96 -3.26
CA CYS A 26 25.33 -21.69 -3.78
C CYS A 26 24.21 -21.65 -2.74
N PRO A 27 23.70 -20.44 -2.42
CA PRO A 27 22.90 -20.21 -1.25
C PRO A 27 21.43 -20.58 -1.47
N ARG A 28 21.11 -21.28 -2.57
CA ARG A 28 19.76 -21.68 -2.93
C ARG A 28 19.74 -23.12 -3.41
N SER A 29 18.71 -23.87 -3.01
CA SER A 29 18.38 -25.17 -3.59
C SER A 29 17.74 -25.01 -4.97
N SER A 30 17.52 -26.13 -5.68
CA SER A 30 16.93 -26.17 -7.02
C SER A 30 15.50 -25.61 -7.09
N ASP A 31 14.80 -25.61 -5.95
CA ASP A 31 13.46 -25.03 -5.75
C ASP A 31 13.50 -23.56 -5.29
N GLY A 32 14.69 -22.95 -5.20
CA GLY A 32 14.86 -21.55 -4.82
C GLY A 32 14.87 -21.26 -3.32
N HIS A 33 14.73 -22.28 -2.44
CA HIS A 33 14.82 -22.10 -0.99
C HIS A 33 16.23 -21.72 -0.54
N ILE A 34 16.32 -20.98 0.57
CA ILE A 34 17.59 -20.53 1.17
C ILE A 34 18.40 -21.74 1.68
N ASN A 35 19.61 -21.91 1.16
CA ASN A 35 20.60 -22.94 1.50
C ASN A 35 22.02 -22.34 1.63
N PRO A 36 22.30 -21.54 2.66
CA PRO A 36 23.53 -20.75 2.78
C PRO A 36 24.75 -21.56 3.25
N GLN A 37 24.75 -22.86 2.98
CA GLN A 37 25.68 -23.85 3.52
C GLN A 37 26.67 -24.34 2.47
N VAL A 38 26.52 -23.93 1.20
CA VAL A 38 27.29 -24.48 0.09
C VAL A 38 28.13 -23.41 -0.59
N THR A 39 29.42 -23.73 -0.75
CA THR A 39 30.36 -22.98 -1.58
C THR A 39 30.73 -23.83 -2.79
N ARG A 40 30.49 -23.31 -4.00
CA ARG A 40 30.95 -23.96 -5.23
C ARG A 40 32.25 -23.32 -5.69
N LEU A 41 33.23 -24.17 -5.98
CA LEU A 41 34.57 -23.80 -6.36
C LEU A 41 34.88 -24.33 -7.76
N TYR A 42 35.37 -23.46 -8.62
CA TYR A 42 35.71 -23.79 -10.01
C TYR A 42 37.19 -24.19 -10.08
N LEU A 43 37.50 -25.38 -10.58
CA LEU A 43 38.87 -25.90 -10.65
C LEU A 43 39.56 -25.62 -12.01
N GLY A 44 38.78 -25.41 -13.07
CA GLY A 44 39.24 -25.34 -14.46
C GLY A 44 38.54 -26.41 -15.31
N ASP A 45 38.62 -26.31 -16.64
CA ASP A 45 38.11 -27.33 -17.59
C ASP A 45 36.67 -27.80 -17.32
N ASN A 46 35.78 -26.87 -16.97
CA ASN A 46 34.39 -27.11 -16.57
C ASN A 46 34.20 -28.05 -15.35
N GLN A 47 35.25 -28.26 -14.55
CA GLN A 47 35.18 -29.01 -13.30
C GLN A 47 34.86 -28.09 -12.12
N PHE A 48 33.99 -28.57 -11.24
CA PHE A 48 33.62 -27.90 -10.00
C PHE A 48 33.65 -28.87 -8.82
N VAL A 49 33.94 -28.32 -7.65
CA VAL A 49 33.79 -29.00 -6.35
C VAL A 49 32.90 -28.16 -5.46
N SER A 50 32.04 -28.79 -4.67
CA SER A 50 31.17 -28.09 -3.71
C SER A 50 31.56 -28.48 -2.30
N VAL A 51 31.74 -27.49 -1.43
CA VAL A 51 31.95 -27.67 0.00
C VAL A 51 30.64 -27.39 0.71
N PHE A 52 30.18 -28.36 1.51
CA PHE A 52 28.97 -28.25 2.30
C PHE A 52 29.31 -28.08 3.78
N HIS A 53 28.60 -27.16 4.43
CA HIS A 53 28.71 -26.88 5.87
C HIS A 53 27.45 -27.30 6.61
N VAL A 54 27.62 -27.88 7.79
CA VAL A 54 26.51 -28.10 8.72
C VAL A 54 25.94 -26.77 9.26
N LYS A 55 26.78 -25.72 9.28
CA LYS A 55 26.42 -24.36 9.72
C LYS A 55 26.22 -23.43 8.51
N PRO A 56 25.40 -22.38 8.63
CA PRO A 56 25.34 -21.35 7.60
C PRO A 56 26.71 -20.63 7.52
N VAL A 57 27.16 -20.38 6.29
CA VAL A 57 28.42 -19.67 6.00
C VAL A 57 28.23 -18.42 5.15
N TYR A 58 27.04 -18.23 4.57
CA TYR A 58 26.65 -17.02 3.87
C TYR A 58 25.43 -16.34 4.50
N TYR A 59 25.32 -15.02 4.31
CA TYR A 59 24.10 -14.25 4.53
C TYR A 59 23.65 -13.56 3.24
N GLU A 60 22.35 -13.34 3.11
CA GLU A 60 21.78 -12.51 2.05
C GLU A 60 21.84 -11.04 2.48
N THR A 61 22.40 -10.17 1.64
CA THR A 61 22.46 -8.73 1.89
C THR A 61 21.10 -8.08 1.66
N ILE A 62 20.90 -6.85 2.14
CA ILE A 62 19.68 -6.08 1.88
C ILE A 62 19.40 -5.88 0.37
N THR A 63 20.44 -5.93 -0.45
CA THR A 63 20.38 -5.83 -1.92
C THR A 63 20.28 -7.20 -2.63
N GLY A 64 20.11 -8.31 -1.90
CA GLY A 64 19.92 -9.65 -2.47
C GLY A 64 21.21 -10.38 -2.90
N HIS A 65 22.40 -9.81 -2.65
CA HIS A 65 23.66 -10.50 -2.86
C HIS A 65 23.99 -11.45 -1.71
N TRP A 66 24.94 -12.36 -1.91
CA TRP A 66 25.38 -13.29 -0.87
C TRP A 66 26.83 -13.05 -0.48
N ARG A 67 27.06 -12.95 0.83
CA ARG A 67 28.36 -12.58 1.43
C ARG A 67 28.65 -13.47 2.65
N PRO A 68 29.93 -13.64 3.05
CA PRO A 68 30.27 -14.49 4.19
C PRO A 68 29.58 -14.05 5.48
N LEU A 69 28.94 -14.99 6.18
CA LEU A 69 28.24 -14.73 7.44
C LEU A 69 29.19 -14.16 8.52
N SER A 70 30.48 -14.44 8.41
CA SER A 70 31.54 -13.85 9.24
C SER A 70 31.61 -12.33 9.20
N GLU A 71 31.12 -11.66 8.14
CA GLU A 71 31.09 -10.19 8.07
C GLU A 71 30.07 -9.54 9.02
N VAL A 72 29.06 -10.30 9.43
CA VAL A 72 27.92 -9.82 10.23
C VAL A 72 27.81 -10.58 11.56
N THR A 73 28.81 -11.39 11.91
CA THR A 73 28.81 -12.21 13.12
C THR A 73 30.09 -12.06 13.94
N VAL A 74 29.90 -11.89 15.25
CA VAL A 74 30.95 -12.11 16.24
C VAL A 74 31.26 -13.61 16.33
N HIS A 75 30.23 -14.45 16.19
CA HIS A 75 30.36 -15.91 16.21
C HIS A 75 29.29 -16.55 15.32
N HIS A 76 29.66 -17.53 14.49
CA HIS A 76 28.71 -18.32 13.72
C HIS A 76 29.10 -19.82 13.75
N GLY A 77 28.33 -20.57 14.53
CA GLY A 77 28.36 -22.03 14.62
C GLY A 77 27.01 -22.63 14.26
N ASN A 78 26.90 -23.96 14.39
CA ASN A 78 25.64 -24.65 14.06
C ASN A 78 24.49 -24.26 15.01
N ARG A 79 24.75 -24.24 16.32
CA ARG A 79 23.76 -23.95 17.38
C ARG A 79 23.91 -22.58 18.04
N LYS A 80 24.96 -21.84 17.72
CA LYS A 80 25.21 -20.53 18.34
C LYS A 80 25.60 -19.56 17.26
N ILE A 81 24.82 -18.51 17.11
CA ILE A 81 25.11 -17.41 16.18
C ILE A 81 24.92 -16.11 16.95
N ILE A 82 25.97 -15.29 17.00
CA ILE A 82 25.99 -13.97 17.59
C ILE A 82 26.26 -12.98 16.47
N LEU A 83 25.28 -12.15 16.16
CA LEU A 83 25.37 -11.08 15.18
C LEU A 83 26.11 -9.87 15.76
N HIS A 84 26.80 -9.12 14.88
CA HIS A 84 27.24 -7.77 15.24
C HIS A 84 26.04 -6.83 15.41
N PRO A 85 26.14 -5.78 16.24
CA PRO A 85 25.07 -4.78 16.39
C PRO A 85 24.63 -4.14 15.06
N ASP A 86 25.54 -3.99 14.11
CA ASP A 86 25.30 -3.43 12.78
C ASP A 86 24.85 -4.47 11.73
N ALA A 87 24.65 -5.74 12.10
CA ALA A 87 24.24 -6.78 11.16
C ALA A 87 22.89 -6.48 10.48
N LEU A 88 21.98 -5.79 11.19
CA LEU A 88 20.63 -5.46 10.70
C LEU A 88 20.65 -4.53 9.48
N SER A 89 21.63 -3.64 9.37
CA SER A 89 21.73 -2.73 8.21
C SER A 89 22.32 -3.40 6.97
N LYS A 90 22.88 -4.60 7.12
CA LYS A 90 23.56 -5.33 6.06
C LYS A 90 22.75 -6.51 5.53
N MET A 91 21.95 -7.14 6.39
CA MET A 91 21.28 -8.42 6.15
C MET A 91 19.84 -8.23 5.67
N SER A 92 19.39 -9.07 4.72
CA SER A 92 18.00 -9.04 4.27
C SER A 92 17.04 -9.45 5.40
N PRO A 93 15.88 -8.76 5.56
CA PRO A 93 14.79 -9.16 6.45
C PRO A 93 14.42 -10.64 6.36
N ARG A 94 14.33 -11.15 5.12
CA ARG A 94 13.95 -12.53 4.83
C ARG A 94 14.99 -13.52 5.35
N PHE A 95 16.27 -13.27 5.11
CA PHE A 95 17.34 -14.12 5.61
C PHE A 95 17.44 -14.05 7.13
N MET A 96 17.25 -12.87 7.73
CA MET A 96 17.22 -12.72 9.19
C MET A 96 16.11 -13.59 9.80
N ARG A 97 14.89 -13.54 9.25
CA ARG A 97 13.78 -14.39 9.68
C ARG A 97 14.12 -15.88 9.53
N TRP A 98 14.70 -16.28 8.41
CA TRP A 98 15.15 -17.67 8.20
C TRP A 98 16.17 -18.10 9.26
N LEU A 99 17.15 -17.24 9.56
CA LEU A 99 18.22 -17.53 10.51
C LEU A 99 17.68 -17.70 11.94
N GLN A 100 16.74 -16.83 12.34
CA GLN A 100 16.03 -16.94 13.62
C GLN A 100 15.25 -18.24 13.73
N LEU A 101 14.46 -18.58 12.72
CA LEU A 101 13.67 -19.83 12.69
C LEU A 101 14.57 -21.05 12.76
N ARG A 102 15.69 -21.06 12.02
CA ARG A 102 16.69 -22.12 12.06
C ARG A 102 17.28 -22.30 13.46
N GLN A 103 17.72 -21.22 14.10
CA GLN A 103 18.30 -21.30 15.44
C GLN A 103 17.30 -21.93 16.43
N ARG A 104 16.02 -21.57 16.32
CA ARG A 104 14.95 -22.13 17.16
C ARG A 104 14.70 -23.61 16.92
N ILE A 105 14.70 -24.06 15.65
CA ILE A 105 14.62 -25.49 15.32
C ILE A 105 15.76 -26.28 15.98
N LEU A 106 16.93 -25.65 16.13
CA LEU A 106 18.09 -26.25 16.79
C LEU A 106 18.10 -26.09 18.32
N GLY A 107 17.01 -25.60 18.92
CA GLY A 107 16.86 -25.43 20.37
C GLY A 107 17.62 -24.23 20.94
N THR A 108 17.91 -23.22 20.12
CA THR A 108 18.71 -22.05 20.50
C THR A 108 18.10 -20.75 19.94
N GLU A 109 18.60 -19.60 20.35
CA GLU A 109 18.19 -18.31 19.80
C GLU A 109 19.31 -17.69 18.96
N LEU A 110 18.92 -16.79 18.06
CA LEU A 110 19.85 -15.89 17.39
C LEU A 110 20.17 -14.75 18.35
N LEU A 111 21.45 -14.43 18.53
CA LEU A 111 21.88 -13.47 19.55
C LEU A 111 22.38 -12.16 18.93
N PHE A 112 22.10 -11.03 19.56
CA PHE A 112 22.80 -9.75 19.38
C PHE A 112 23.47 -9.39 20.69
N ASP A 113 24.81 -9.32 20.71
CA ASP A 113 25.57 -8.97 21.91
C ASP A 113 25.08 -9.69 23.19
N SER A 114 24.73 -10.98 23.06
CA SER A 114 24.18 -11.87 24.11
C SER A 114 22.68 -11.78 24.41
N ILE A 115 21.92 -10.91 23.74
CA ILE A 115 20.46 -10.84 23.84
C ILE A 115 19.82 -11.74 22.77
N GLY A 116 18.93 -12.65 23.21
CA GLY A 116 18.14 -13.49 22.31
C GLY A 116 17.09 -12.70 21.55
N ILE A 117 17.14 -12.77 20.22
CA ILE A 117 16.16 -12.12 19.33
C ILE A 117 15.26 -13.16 18.68
N GLN A 118 13.95 -12.92 18.80
CA GLN A 118 12.90 -13.72 18.20
C GLN A 118 12.25 -12.94 17.04
N PRO A 119 11.56 -13.63 16.11
CA PRO A 119 10.82 -12.96 15.03
C PRO A 119 9.86 -11.88 15.54
N ARG A 120 9.22 -12.08 16.70
CA ARG A 120 8.32 -11.09 17.32
C ARG A 120 9.01 -9.79 17.75
N HIS A 121 10.34 -9.78 17.88
CA HIS A 121 11.11 -8.58 18.22
C HIS A 121 11.48 -7.78 16.95
N MET A 122 11.10 -8.26 15.77
CA MET A 122 11.38 -7.60 14.51
C MET A 122 10.10 -6.98 13.97
N VAL A 123 10.09 -5.67 13.95
CA VAL A 123 9.09 -4.89 13.21
C VAL A 123 9.64 -4.70 11.82
N PHE A 124 8.94 -5.22 10.83
CA PHE A 124 9.25 -4.97 9.43
C PHE A 124 8.23 -3.99 8.88
N SER A 125 8.71 -2.93 8.24
CA SER A 125 7.85 -2.09 7.42
C SER A 125 7.56 -2.85 6.14
N THR A 126 6.31 -3.25 5.96
CA THR A 126 5.80 -3.75 4.68
C THR A 126 4.82 -2.72 4.13
N THR A 127 4.90 -2.48 2.83
CA THR A 127 3.91 -1.68 2.11
C THR A 127 3.10 -2.64 1.26
N SER A 128 1.78 -2.54 1.36
CA SER A 128 0.83 -3.27 0.52
C SER A 128 -0.02 -2.24 -0.22
N THR A 129 -0.31 -2.51 -1.48
CA THR A 129 -1.18 -1.68 -2.32
C THR A 129 -2.42 -2.48 -2.66
N PHE A 130 -3.57 -1.82 -2.63
CA PHE A 130 -4.87 -2.40 -2.90
C PHE A 130 -5.59 -1.51 -3.92
N PHE A 131 -6.33 -2.14 -4.82
CA PHE A 131 -7.11 -1.47 -5.85
C PHE A 131 -8.56 -1.97 -5.79
N PRO A 132 -9.54 -1.15 -6.20
CA PRO A 132 -10.86 -1.66 -6.54
C PRO A 132 -10.77 -2.61 -7.74
N ASP A 133 -11.75 -3.48 -7.89
CA ASP A 133 -11.85 -4.33 -9.07
C ASP A 133 -12.30 -3.48 -10.28
N PRO A 134 -11.69 -3.66 -11.46
CA PRO A 134 -12.26 -3.14 -12.68
C PRO A 134 -13.54 -3.90 -13.04
N ASN A 135 -14.50 -3.20 -13.62
CA ASN A 135 -15.72 -3.73 -14.20
C ASN A 135 -15.41 -4.80 -15.27
N ALA A 136 -16.01 -5.98 -15.25
CA ALA A 136 -17.01 -6.45 -14.28
C ALA A 136 -16.41 -6.83 -12.93
N GLU A 137 -16.99 -6.25 -11.88
CA GLU A 137 -16.56 -6.33 -10.49
C GLU A 137 -16.81 -7.72 -9.90
N THR A 138 -15.90 -8.17 -9.03
CA THR A 138 -15.97 -9.52 -8.43
C THR A 138 -16.03 -9.51 -6.91
N THR A 139 -15.36 -8.55 -6.27
CA THR A 139 -15.13 -8.46 -4.83
C THR A 139 -15.33 -7.05 -4.32
N THR A 140 -14.87 -6.06 -5.07
CA THR A 140 -14.92 -4.63 -4.72
C THR A 140 -15.46 -3.81 -5.89
N VAL A 141 -15.82 -2.54 -5.65
CA VAL A 141 -16.32 -1.61 -6.67
C VAL A 141 -15.78 -0.22 -6.40
N ASP A 142 -15.60 0.56 -7.46
CA ASP A 142 -15.56 2.01 -7.41
C ASP A 142 -16.60 2.64 -8.33
N GLY A 143 -17.06 3.83 -7.95
CA GLY A 143 -18.12 4.51 -8.68
C GLY A 143 -18.62 5.73 -7.93
N TYR A 144 -19.82 6.19 -8.29
CA TYR A 144 -20.46 7.31 -7.61
C TYR A 144 -21.98 7.19 -7.62
N SER A 145 -22.59 7.74 -6.57
CA SER A 145 -24.02 7.98 -6.50
C SER A 145 -24.30 9.47 -6.59
N MET A 146 -25.37 9.84 -7.29
CA MET A 146 -25.69 11.21 -7.63
C MET A 146 -27.14 11.54 -7.34
N TYR A 147 -27.37 12.72 -6.77
CA TYR A 147 -28.68 13.36 -6.78
C TYR A 147 -28.67 14.61 -7.66
N SER A 148 -29.71 14.77 -8.48
CA SER A 148 -29.93 16.01 -9.22
C SER A 148 -31.39 16.44 -9.23
N SER A 149 -31.66 17.72 -9.01
CA SER A 149 -33.03 18.25 -8.98
C SER A 149 -33.07 19.75 -9.23
N ASN A 150 -34.17 20.22 -9.83
CA ASN A 150 -34.50 21.64 -9.96
C ASN A 150 -35.10 22.25 -8.67
N SER A 151 -34.99 21.53 -7.55
CA SER A 151 -35.44 21.98 -6.23
C SER A 151 -34.39 22.89 -5.57
N ASN A 152 -34.43 23.02 -4.25
CA ASN A 152 -33.38 23.73 -3.50
C ASN A 152 -32.23 22.79 -3.12
N TRP A 153 -31.10 23.39 -2.71
CA TRP A 153 -29.91 22.70 -2.23
C TRP A 153 -30.23 21.61 -1.19
N ASN A 154 -31.01 21.95 -0.15
CA ASN A 154 -31.33 21.02 0.94
C ASN A 154 -32.05 19.76 0.43
N THR A 155 -32.89 19.87 -0.60
CA THR A 155 -33.54 18.68 -1.17
C THR A 155 -32.53 17.70 -1.79
N VAL A 156 -31.48 18.21 -2.42
CA VAL A 156 -30.42 17.38 -3.01
C VAL A 156 -29.49 16.86 -1.93
N HIS A 157 -29.04 17.73 -1.03
CA HIS A 157 -28.04 17.43 -0.01
C HIS A 157 -28.51 16.43 1.05
N TYR A 158 -29.76 16.57 1.52
CA TYR A 158 -30.37 15.69 2.52
C TYR A 158 -31.19 14.53 1.91
N ALA A 159 -31.04 14.26 0.61
CA ALA A 159 -31.67 13.08 0.03
C ALA A 159 -31.06 11.80 0.61
N THR A 160 -31.90 10.78 0.85
CA THR A 160 -31.44 9.45 1.26
C THR A 160 -30.97 8.64 0.06
N ASP A 161 -31.76 8.65 -1.02
CA ASP A 161 -31.45 7.98 -2.27
C ASP A 161 -31.08 9.00 -3.34
N GLY A 162 -30.06 8.67 -4.15
CA GLY A 162 -29.71 9.36 -5.37
C GLY A 162 -30.78 9.25 -6.47
N THR A 163 -30.62 10.05 -7.51
CA THR A 163 -31.39 9.95 -8.76
C THR A 163 -30.71 9.06 -9.82
N SER A 164 -29.40 8.83 -9.70
CA SER A 164 -28.64 7.89 -10.54
C SER A 164 -27.39 7.40 -9.82
N ALA A 165 -26.79 6.34 -10.34
CA ALA A 165 -25.52 5.80 -9.89
C ALA A 165 -24.74 5.26 -11.11
N ASP A 166 -23.43 5.17 -10.99
CA ASP A 166 -22.52 4.63 -12.01
C ASP A 166 -21.31 3.97 -11.35
N ASP A 167 -20.96 2.78 -11.85
CA ASP A 167 -19.86 1.91 -11.42
C ASP A 167 -19.10 1.32 -12.63
N SER A 168 -19.29 1.89 -13.83
CA SER A 168 -18.73 1.32 -15.07
C SER A 168 -17.97 2.31 -15.94
N SER A 169 -17.98 3.59 -15.54
CA SER A 169 -17.28 4.66 -16.22
C SER A 169 -15.79 4.65 -15.84
N GLU A 170 -14.94 4.96 -16.82
CA GLU A 170 -13.49 5.16 -16.64
C GLU A 170 -13.13 6.32 -15.69
N SER A 171 -14.10 7.11 -15.25
CA SER A 171 -13.91 8.24 -14.34
C SER A 171 -14.94 8.26 -13.23
N LEU A 172 -14.48 8.56 -12.02
CA LEU A 172 -15.30 8.88 -10.87
C LEU A 172 -15.75 10.35 -10.96
N ASP A 173 -16.74 10.75 -10.16
CA ASP A 173 -17.27 12.11 -10.14
C ASP A 173 -17.59 12.54 -8.70
N SER A 174 -16.71 13.34 -8.10
CA SER A 174 -16.99 14.05 -6.85
C SER A 174 -17.35 15.48 -7.21
N ARG A 175 -18.59 15.90 -6.95
CA ARG A 175 -19.02 17.23 -7.39
C ARG A 175 -20.13 17.86 -6.56
N THR A 176 -20.12 19.17 -6.60
CA THR A 176 -21.21 20.09 -6.28
C THR A 176 -21.38 21.05 -7.45
N GLU A 177 -22.59 21.17 -7.98
CA GLU A 177 -22.85 22.03 -9.14
C GLU A 177 -24.24 22.65 -9.06
N TYR A 178 -24.33 23.94 -9.40
CA TYR A 178 -25.56 24.64 -9.74
C TYR A 178 -25.52 25.04 -11.22
N ARG A 179 -26.50 24.60 -11.99
CA ARG A 179 -26.62 24.93 -13.43
C ARG A 179 -27.54 26.12 -13.67
N PHE A 180 -27.34 26.80 -14.80
CA PHE A 180 -28.17 27.94 -15.23
C PHE A 180 -29.68 27.67 -15.33
N ASN A 181 -30.10 26.41 -15.47
CA ASN A 181 -31.50 26.00 -15.49
C ASN A 181 -32.11 25.81 -14.08
N GLY A 182 -31.39 26.17 -13.02
CA GLY A 182 -31.84 26.04 -11.64
C GLY A 182 -31.63 24.66 -11.03
N GLN A 183 -30.82 23.81 -11.66
CA GLN A 183 -30.60 22.43 -11.24
C GLN A 183 -29.37 22.30 -10.35
N TRP A 184 -29.54 21.69 -9.19
CA TRP A 184 -28.47 21.29 -8.29
C TRP A 184 -28.02 19.86 -8.56
N TYR A 185 -26.73 19.62 -8.44
CA TYR A 185 -26.10 18.30 -8.50
C TYR A 185 -25.17 18.12 -7.31
N ILE A 186 -25.25 16.94 -6.70
CA ILE A 186 -24.23 16.43 -5.78
C ILE A 186 -23.90 15.02 -6.22
N CYS A 187 -22.63 14.73 -6.48
CA CYS A 187 -22.12 13.37 -6.65
C CYS A 187 -21.14 13.03 -5.55
N ARG A 188 -21.30 11.84 -4.98
CA ARG A 188 -20.45 11.31 -3.90
C ARG A 188 -19.80 10.04 -4.42
N VAL A 189 -18.47 10.01 -4.37
CA VAL A 189 -17.67 8.88 -4.84
C VAL A 189 -17.66 7.78 -3.78
N ILE A 190 -17.70 6.54 -4.22
CA ILE A 190 -17.60 5.33 -3.40
C ILE A 190 -16.45 4.50 -3.95
N THR A 191 -15.52 4.09 -3.10
CA THR A 191 -14.43 3.17 -3.45
C THR A 191 -14.26 2.12 -2.37
N LEU A 192 -14.25 0.84 -2.78
CA LEU A 192 -14.03 -0.29 -1.88
C LEU A 192 -12.70 -0.97 -2.22
N PHE A 193 -11.96 -1.39 -1.20
CA PHE A 193 -10.68 -2.09 -1.34
C PHE A 193 -10.70 -3.38 -0.53
N ASP A 194 -10.32 -4.50 -1.15
CA ASP A 194 -10.16 -5.77 -0.42
C ASP A 194 -8.83 -5.81 0.30
N THR A 195 -8.84 -5.34 1.55
CA THR A 195 -7.67 -5.30 2.43
C THR A 195 -7.59 -6.53 3.34
N SER A 196 -8.38 -7.59 3.09
CA SER A 196 -8.44 -8.80 3.93
C SER A 196 -7.16 -9.64 3.95
N SER A 197 -6.22 -9.36 3.05
CA SER A 197 -4.90 -10.00 3.05
C SER A 197 -3.90 -9.38 4.03
N LEU A 198 -4.25 -8.25 4.67
CA LEU A 198 -3.45 -7.67 5.75
C LEU A 198 -3.43 -8.61 6.97
N PRO A 199 -2.27 -8.94 7.54
CA PRO A 199 -2.23 -9.79 8.73
C PRO A 199 -2.87 -9.12 9.95
N ASP A 200 -3.75 -9.83 10.66
CA ASP A 200 -4.44 -9.32 11.85
C ASP A 200 -3.50 -8.78 12.94
N SER A 201 -2.31 -9.35 13.06
CA SER A 201 -1.29 -8.94 14.04
C SER A 201 -0.57 -7.65 13.67
N ASP A 202 -0.69 -7.18 12.44
CA ASP A 202 0.08 -6.05 11.96
C ASP A 202 -0.51 -4.73 12.47
N THR A 203 0.40 -3.80 12.78
CA THR A 203 0.05 -2.42 13.10
C THR A 203 0.17 -1.60 11.83
N ILE A 204 -0.90 -0.94 11.43
CA ILE A 204 -0.89 0.00 10.31
C ILE A 204 -0.33 1.32 10.86
N SER A 205 0.87 1.69 10.40
CA SER A 205 1.58 2.89 10.88
C SER A 205 1.36 4.11 10.00
N ALA A 206 0.99 3.89 8.74
CA ALA A 206 0.60 4.90 7.77
C ALA A 206 -0.30 4.23 6.71
N ALA A 207 -1.19 5.02 6.13
CA ALA A 207 -2.01 4.65 4.98
C ALA A 207 -2.28 5.92 4.17
N SER A 208 -2.52 5.77 2.88
CA SER A 208 -2.92 6.87 2.00
C SER A 208 -3.89 6.37 0.95
N LEU A 209 -4.73 7.27 0.44
CA LEU A 209 -5.48 7.08 -0.78
C LEU A 209 -4.83 7.92 -1.87
N THR A 210 -4.45 7.28 -2.98
CA THR A 210 -3.96 7.97 -4.17
C THR A 210 -4.91 7.72 -5.33
N VAL A 211 -5.21 8.77 -6.08
CA VAL A 211 -6.00 8.72 -7.31
C VAL A 211 -5.33 9.59 -8.38
N GLU A 212 -5.45 9.22 -9.64
CA GLU A 212 -4.95 10.03 -10.76
C GLU A 212 -6.09 10.88 -11.35
N ASP A 213 -5.89 12.19 -11.46
CA ASP A 213 -6.89 13.12 -11.97
C ASP A 213 -7.07 13.02 -13.49
N THR A 214 -8.31 13.19 -13.98
CA THR A 214 -8.61 13.25 -15.42
C THR A 214 -8.56 14.69 -15.95
N ALA A 215 -8.63 14.84 -17.28
CA ALA A 215 -8.77 16.15 -17.92
C ALA A 215 -10.12 16.84 -17.67
N ASN A 216 -11.08 16.15 -17.05
CA ASN A 216 -12.47 16.61 -16.91
C ASN A 216 -12.77 17.27 -15.55
N SER A 217 -11.81 17.23 -14.62
CA SER A 217 -11.87 18.05 -13.40
C SER A 217 -11.96 19.52 -13.76
N TYR A 218 -12.80 20.24 -13.03
CA TYR A 218 -13.08 21.63 -13.34
C TYR A 218 -13.67 22.36 -12.14
N GLN A 219 -13.21 23.60 -11.95
CA GLN A 219 -13.77 24.52 -10.97
C GLN A 219 -14.16 25.83 -11.67
N ASN A 220 -15.35 26.34 -11.34
CA ASN A 220 -15.82 27.68 -11.70
C ASN A 220 -16.82 28.14 -10.64
N MET A 221 -16.34 28.35 -9.43
CA MET A 221 -17.15 28.89 -8.33
C MET A 221 -16.83 30.37 -8.14
N ALA A 222 -17.87 31.16 -7.89
CA ALA A 222 -17.70 32.56 -7.49
C ALA A 222 -17.17 32.69 -6.05
N ASP A 223 -17.55 31.76 -5.17
CA ASP A 223 -17.02 31.62 -3.80
C ASP A 223 -16.05 30.45 -3.76
N THR A 224 -14.79 30.72 -3.42
CA THR A 224 -13.73 29.72 -3.37
C THR A 224 -13.48 29.17 -1.96
N THR A 225 -14.24 29.59 -0.95
CA THR A 225 -13.97 29.26 0.46
C THR A 225 -14.09 27.76 0.75
N ASN A 226 -14.97 27.06 0.05
CA ASN A 226 -15.21 25.62 0.21
C ASN A 226 -14.85 24.81 -1.05
N CYS A 227 -14.00 25.37 -1.91
CA CYS A 227 -13.46 24.67 -3.07
C CYS A 227 -12.38 23.67 -2.65
N PHE A 228 -12.83 22.53 -2.16
CA PHE A 228 -11.95 21.40 -1.86
C PHE A 228 -12.65 20.06 -2.06
N HIS A 229 -11.89 18.97 -2.00
CA HIS A 229 -12.40 17.61 -1.88
C HIS A 229 -11.70 16.88 -0.74
N ALA A 230 -12.45 16.06 -0.01
CA ALA A 230 -11.94 15.30 1.13
C ALA A 230 -12.40 13.83 1.09
N VAL A 231 -11.64 12.99 1.79
CA VAL A 231 -11.90 11.56 1.92
C VAL A 231 -12.67 11.32 3.21
N VAL A 232 -13.79 10.61 3.09
CA VAL A 232 -14.67 10.25 4.21
C VAL A 232 -14.87 8.73 4.24
N GLN A 233 -15.35 8.20 5.37
CA GLN A 233 -15.67 6.79 5.47
C GLN A 233 -17.01 6.51 4.79
N THR A 234 -17.05 5.50 3.93
CA THR A 234 -18.33 5.01 3.37
C THR A 234 -18.90 3.92 4.28
N GLN A 235 -20.18 4.02 4.61
CA GLN A 235 -20.92 3.00 5.35
C GLN A 235 -21.11 1.73 4.49
N ALA A 236 -21.69 0.68 5.07
CA ALA A 236 -21.97 -0.53 4.31
C ALA A 236 -23.03 -0.27 3.22
N THR A 237 -22.59 -0.29 1.96
CA THR A 237 -23.44 -0.21 0.76
C THR A 237 -24.26 -1.49 0.56
N ALA A 238 -25.30 -1.40 -0.27
CA ALA A 238 -26.16 -2.55 -0.57
C ALA A 238 -25.43 -3.70 -1.29
N SER A 239 -24.38 -3.36 -2.04
CA SER A 239 -23.52 -4.30 -2.77
C SER A 239 -22.05 -3.92 -2.59
N ASN A 240 -21.17 -4.92 -2.67
CA ASN A 240 -19.71 -4.68 -2.73
C ASN A 240 -19.18 -4.66 -4.17
N THR A 241 -20.03 -4.96 -5.16
CA THR A 241 -19.65 -5.12 -6.59
C THR A 241 -20.59 -4.35 -7.51
N ALA A 242 -21.31 -3.36 -6.96
CA ALA A 242 -22.16 -2.45 -7.73
C ALA A 242 -22.47 -1.22 -6.89
N VAL A 243 -22.61 -0.06 -7.53
CA VAL A 243 -23.06 1.17 -6.87
C VAL A 243 -24.53 1.43 -7.21
N GLY A 244 -25.35 1.64 -6.19
CA GLY A 244 -26.78 1.92 -6.32
C GLY A 244 -27.14 3.34 -5.91
N THR A 245 -28.32 3.79 -6.34
CA THR A 245 -28.86 5.09 -5.89
C THR A 245 -29.07 5.13 -4.37
N ALA A 246 -29.39 4.01 -3.75
CA ALA A 246 -29.58 3.90 -2.30
C ALA A 246 -28.27 4.04 -1.49
N ASP A 247 -27.12 4.14 -2.16
CA ASP A 247 -25.83 4.35 -1.48
C ASP A 247 -25.49 5.85 -1.31
N TYR A 248 -26.37 6.76 -1.71
CA TYR A 248 -26.11 8.20 -1.77
C TYR A 248 -25.83 8.85 -0.40
N ASP A 249 -26.62 8.52 0.61
CA ASP A 249 -26.45 9.03 1.98
C ASP A 249 -25.45 8.24 2.83
N LEU A 250 -24.88 7.16 2.26
CA LEU A 250 -23.93 6.28 2.93
C LEU A 250 -22.48 6.75 2.84
N VAL A 251 -22.21 7.84 2.12
CA VAL A 251 -20.86 8.39 1.96
C VAL A 251 -20.57 9.43 3.07
N GLY A 252 -19.91 8.97 4.13
CA GLY A 252 -19.72 9.69 5.38
C GLY A 252 -20.45 9.02 6.55
N ASP A 253 -20.01 9.32 7.77
CA ASP A 253 -20.71 8.94 9.02
C ASP A 253 -21.81 9.95 9.40
N ALA A 254 -21.82 11.11 8.75
CA ALA A 254 -22.83 12.15 8.85
C ALA A 254 -23.07 12.83 7.50
N ILE A 255 -24.27 13.39 7.32
CA ILE A 255 -24.58 14.22 6.14
C ILE A 255 -23.80 15.54 6.21
N ASP A 256 -23.86 16.23 7.34
CA ASP A 256 -23.12 17.47 7.57
C ASP A 256 -21.85 17.18 8.36
N ASN A 257 -20.73 17.75 7.90
CA ASN A 257 -19.42 17.64 8.52
C ASN A 257 -19.04 16.18 8.87
N PRO A 258 -19.10 15.24 7.90
CA PRO A 258 -18.60 13.89 8.13
C PRO A 258 -17.16 13.93 8.61
N THR A 259 -16.80 12.91 9.38
CA THR A 259 -15.42 12.71 9.80
C THR A 259 -14.54 12.49 8.57
N GLU A 260 -13.41 13.19 8.49
CA GLU A 260 -12.45 13.11 7.36
C GLU A 260 -11.25 12.21 7.71
N ALA A 261 -10.69 11.56 6.69
CA ALA A 261 -9.56 10.64 6.83
C ALA A 261 -8.22 11.35 7.13
N HIS A 262 -8.19 12.67 6.94
CA HIS A 262 -6.99 13.51 6.97
C HIS A 262 -7.26 14.82 7.73
N ASP A 263 -6.22 15.57 8.03
CA ASP A 263 -6.38 16.87 8.69
C ASP A 263 -6.91 17.92 7.69
N ALA A 264 -7.72 18.87 8.14
CA ALA A 264 -8.38 19.84 7.24
C ALA A 264 -7.41 20.66 6.36
N GLY A 265 -6.13 20.77 6.75
CA GLY A 265 -5.09 21.40 5.94
C GLY A 265 -4.52 20.53 4.80
N GLU A 266 -4.93 19.27 4.73
CA GLU A 266 -4.49 18.26 3.75
C GLU A 266 -5.60 17.89 2.75
N ARG A 267 -6.73 18.61 2.80
CA ARG A 267 -7.79 18.51 1.78
C ARG A 267 -7.22 18.86 0.41
N LEU A 268 -7.80 18.30 -0.65
CA LEU A 268 -7.47 18.73 -2.01
C LEU A 268 -8.08 20.11 -2.23
N ASP A 269 -7.27 21.16 -2.14
CA ASP A 269 -7.70 22.54 -2.43
C ASP A 269 -7.80 22.77 -3.95
N THR A 270 -9.01 23.06 -4.43
CA THR A 270 -9.29 23.35 -5.85
C THR A 270 -9.54 24.84 -6.12
N SER A 271 -9.39 25.71 -5.11
CA SER A 271 -9.60 27.16 -5.22
C SER A 271 -8.66 27.85 -6.20
N GLY A 272 -7.42 27.34 -6.32
CA GLY A 272 -6.40 27.83 -7.26
C GLY A 272 -6.44 27.18 -8.64
N GLY A 273 -7.38 26.25 -8.87
CA GLY A 273 -7.44 25.38 -10.04
C GLY A 273 -7.43 23.90 -9.64
N VAL A 274 -7.75 23.04 -10.60
CA VAL A 274 -7.74 21.58 -10.43
C VAL A 274 -6.36 21.00 -10.79
N PRO A 275 -5.99 19.81 -10.27
CA PRO A 275 -4.68 19.19 -10.52
C PRO A 275 -4.35 19.04 -12.01
N GLY A 276 -5.30 18.56 -12.81
CA GLY A 276 -5.17 18.34 -14.25
C GLY A 276 -4.81 16.89 -14.60
N ALA A 277 -4.98 16.54 -15.88
CA ALA A 277 -4.88 15.16 -16.35
C ALA A 277 -3.53 14.50 -16.04
N GLY A 278 -3.57 13.28 -15.49
CA GLY A 278 -2.39 12.48 -15.18
C GLY A 278 -1.65 12.91 -13.92
N VAL A 279 -2.26 13.75 -13.08
CA VAL A 279 -1.67 14.20 -11.82
C VAL A 279 -2.20 13.33 -10.68
N ASP A 280 -1.28 12.69 -9.96
CA ASP A 280 -1.60 11.97 -8.73
C ASP A 280 -1.99 12.94 -7.61
N VAL A 281 -3.17 12.70 -7.05
CA VAL A 281 -3.65 13.32 -5.82
C VAL A 281 -3.57 12.28 -4.72
N THR A 282 -2.88 12.61 -3.63
CA THR A 282 -2.72 11.70 -2.48
C THR A 282 -3.22 12.37 -1.21
N TRP A 283 -4.06 11.66 -0.46
CA TRP A 283 -4.42 12.00 0.91
C TRP A 283 -3.72 11.03 1.85
N ASP A 284 -2.80 11.54 2.66
CA ASP A 284 -2.22 10.80 3.76
C ASP A 284 -3.23 10.72 4.91
N PHE A 285 -3.39 9.54 5.50
CA PHE A 285 -4.39 9.34 6.53
C PHE A 285 -3.85 9.72 7.91
N ASN A 286 -4.67 10.48 8.65
CA ASN A 286 -4.47 10.68 10.07
C ASN A 286 -4.89 9.44 10.86
N ALA A 287 -4.84 9.52 12.20
CA ALA A 287 -5.19 8.38 13.06
C ALA A 287 -6.63 7.87 12.84
N THR A 288 -7.55 8.76 12.46
CA THR A 288 -8.94 8.41 12.16
C THR A 288 -9.03 7.65 10.85
N GLY A 289 -8.43 8.16 9.77
CA GLY A 289 -8.40 7.46 8.47
C GLY A 289 -7.72 6.09 8.57
N ILE A 290 -6.62 5.97 9.32
CA ILE A 290 -5.95 4.69 9.57
C ILE A 290 -6.87 3.69 10.28
N SER A 291 -7.73 4.16 11.18
CA SER A 291 -8.68 3.30 11.91
C SER A 291 -9.77 2.69 11.03
N TRP A 292 -9.99 3.25 9.83
CA TRP A 292 -10.99 2.76 8.87
C TRP A 292 -10.48 1.59 8.03
N ILE A 293 -9.17 1.33 8.00
CA ILE A 293 -8.59 0.23 7.24
C ILE A 293 -8.94 -1.11 7.90
N SER A 294 -9.70 -1.94 7.18
CA SER A 294 -10.11 -3.25 7.65
C SER A 294 -9.05 -4.31 7.36
N LYS A 295 -8.53 -4.98 8.40
CA LYS A 295 -7.58 -6.10 8.19
C LYS A 295 -8.25 -7.42 7.83
N THR A 296 -9.56 -7.53 8.01
CA THR A 296 -10.32 -8.79 7.85
C THR A 296 -11.36 -8.74 6.75
N GLY A 297 -11.39 -7.67 5.95
CA GLY A 297 -12.43 -7.46 4.93
C GLY A 297 -12.21 -6.17 4.17
N LEU A 298 -13.31 -5.59 3.69
CA LEU A 298 -13.24 -4.40 2.84
C LEU A 298 -12.99 -3.13 3.65
N THR A 299 -12.06 -2.32 3.15
CA THR A 299 -11.91 -0.91 3.50
C THR A 299 -12.83 -0.09 2.58
N ARG A 300 -13.63 0.81 3.16
CA ARG A 300 -14.65 1.57 2.44
C ARG A 300 -14.40 3.05 2.57
N LEU A 301 -14.18 3.72 1.44
CA LEU A 301 -13.85 5.13 1.39
C LEU A 301 -14.79 5.82 0.41
N GLY A 302 -14.86 7.13 0.52
CA GLY A 302 -15.57 7.96 -0.43
C GLY A 302 -14.99 9.36 -0.51
N ILE A 303 -15.35 10.09 -1.56
CA ILE A 303 -14.86 11.46 -1.81
C ILE A 303 -16.05 12.40 -1.96
N ARG A 304 -16.06 13.45 -1.14
CA ARG A 304 -17.07 14.51 -1.16
C ARG A 304 -16.40 15.86 -1.39
N SER A 305 -17.12 16.77 -2.06
CA SER A 305 -16.69 18.15 -2.23
C SER A 305 -16.95 18.97 -0.97
N GLY A 306 -16.25 20.08 -0.83
CA GLY A 306 -16.30 20.90 0.38
C GLY A 306 -17.68 21.48 0.65
N GLU A 307 -18.39 21.95 -0.38
CA GLU A 307 -19.74 22.48 -0.22
C GLU A 307 -20.72 21.42 0.31
N ASP A 308 -20.56 20.16 -0.14
CA ASP A 308 -21.33 19.01 0.34
C ASP A 308 -20.94 18.63 1.77
N ILE A 309 -19.66 18.71 2.14
CA ILE A 309 -19.19 18.43 3.50
C ILE A 309 -19.68 19.49 4.49
N THR A 310 -19.60 20.78 4.14
CA THR A 310 -19.88 21.88 5.08
C THR A 310 -21.33 22.35 5.07
N ASP A 311 -22.20 21.75 4.26
CA ASP A 311 -23.58 22.18 3.99
C ASP A 311 -23.66 23.68 3.63
N THR A 312 -22.82 24.09 2.66
CA THR A 312 -22.77 25.47 2.19
C THR A 312 -22.92 25.51 0.67
N PRO A 313 -24.12 25.79 0.14
CA PRO A 313 -24.32 25.84 -1.30
C PRO A 313 -23.43 26.90 -1.97
N GLY A 314 -23.01 26.63 -3.20
CA GLY A 314 -22.40 27.62 -4.08
C GLY A 314 -23.35 28.78 -4.43
N SER A 315 -22.86 29.76 -5.21
CA SER A 315 -23.66 30.94 -5.54
C SER A 315 -24.79 30.60 -6.51
N GLN A 316 -26.01 30.94 -6.14
CA GLN A 316 -27.17 30.84 -7.03
C GLN A 316 -27.13 31.96 -8.08
N GLY A 317 -27.30 31.59 -9.35
CA GLY A 317 -27.48 32.54 -10.46
C GLY A 317 -26.30 32.62 -11.44
N THR A 318 -25.17 32.01 -11.11
CA THR A 318 -24.06 31.68 -12.02
C THR A 318 -23.95 30.16 -12.13
N ALA A 319 -23.44 29.63 -13.25
CA ALA A 319 -23.10 28.21 -13.29
C ALA A 319 -21.88 27.98 -12.40
N ASP A 320 -22.15 27.58 -11.17
CA ASP A 320 -21.17 27.36 -10.11
C ASP A 320 -20.89 25.86 -10.02
N ARG A 321 -19.62 25.48 -10.09
CA ARG A 321 -19.22 24.07 -10.09
C ARG A 321 -17.88 23.87 -9.40
N ASN A 322 -17.85 22.92 -8.48
CA ASN A 322 -16.65 22.33 -7.90
C ASN A 322 -16.67 20.82 -8.23
N ARG A 323 -15.80 20.38 -9.13
CA ARG A 323 -15.82 19.02 -9.69
C ARG A 323 -14.42 18.45 -9.77
N PHE A 324 -14.24 17.30 -9.15
CA PHE A 324 -13.05 16.48 -9.20
C PHE A 324 -13.40 15.10 -9.77
N MET A 325 -12.70 14.71 -10.81
CA MET A 325 -12.93 13.49 -11.58
C MET A 325 -11.63 12.69 -11.72
N PRO A 326 -11.29 11.88 -10.72
CA PRO A 326 -10.21 10.92 -10.87
C PRO A 326 -10.61 9.75 -11.77
N TYR A 327 -9.63 9.05 -12.32
CA TYR A 327 -9.85 7.77 -13.00
C TYR A 327 -10.37 6.71 -12.03
N SER A 328 -11.23 5.83 -12.53
CA SER A 328 -11.64 4.60 -11.82
C SER A 328 -10.67 3.46 -12.11
N ALA A 329 -10.86 2.32 -11.41
CA ALA A 329 -10.18 1.06 -11.67
C ALA A 329 -10.42 0.52 -13.09
N ASP A 330 -11.48 0.96 -13.76
CA ASP A 330 -11.79 0.60 -15.16
C ASP A 330 -10.77 1.14 -16.16
N THR A 331 -10.01 2.17 -15.77
CA THR A 331 -8.98 2.75 -16.63
C THR A 331 -7.75 1.85 -16.66
N ALA A 332 -7.27 1.50 -17.85
CA ALA A 332 -6.05 0.69 -17.97
C ALA A 332 -4.84 1.35 -17.27
N GLY A 333 -4.23 0.64 -16.32
CA GLY A 333 -3.05 1.09 -15.58
C GLY A 333 -3.33 1.67 -14.19
N THR A 334 -4.59 1.68 -13.74
CA THR A 334 -4.98 2.09 -12.38
C THR A 334 -5.14 0.90 -11.41
N THR A 335 -4.71 -0.31 -11.84
CA THR A 335 -4.69 -1.58 -11.08
C THR A 335 -3.36 -2.31 -11.21
#